data_AF-A0A1G8FLP7-F1
#
_entry.id   AF-A0A1G8FLP7-F1
#
_cell.length_a   1.000
_cell.length_b   1.000
_cell.length_c   1.000
_cell.angle_alpha   90.00
_cell.angle_beta   90.00
_cell.angle_gamma   90.00
#
_symmetry.space_group_name_H-M   'P 1'
#
loop_
_entity.id
_entity.type
_entity.pdbx_description
1 polymer ?
#
loop_
_entity_poly.entity_id
_entity_poly.type
_entity_poly.pdbx_seq_one_letter_code
_entity_poly.pdbx_strand_id
1 'polypeptide(L)' 'MREIKRISCPVCGRVFIKGLSGVLECNCPYCKIGLKIIADEGNITIFGEY' A
#
# COMPACT_ATOMS: atom_id res chain seq x y z
N MET A 1 -15.87 -7.08 5.23
CA MET A 1 -15.14 -6.48 6.38
C MET A 1 -13.97 -5.69 5.80
N ARG A 2 -13.69 -4.45 6.26
CA ARG A 2 -12.51 -3.71 5.80
C ARG A 2 -11.29 -4.22 6.55
N GLU A 3 -10.38 -4.90 5.87
CA GLU A 3 -9.12 -5.33 6.47
C GLU A 3 -8.16 -4.14 6.55
N ILE A 4 -7.80 -3.76 7.78
CA ILE A 4 -6.80 -2.74 8.05
C ILE A 4 -5.44 -3.42 8.03
N LYS A 5 -4.57 -3.09 7.06
CA LYS A 5 -3.22 -3.66 6.97
C LYS A 5 -2.14 -2.59 7.10
N ARG A 6 -0.98 -3.02 7.62
CA ARG A 6 0.25 -2.22 7.65
C ARG A 6 0.95 -2.36 6.31
N ILE A 7 1.20 -1.24 5.65
CA ILE A 7 1.77 -1.16 4.32
C ILE A 7 3.12 -0.47 4.44
N SER A 8 4.16 -1.15 3.98
CA SER A 8 5.49 -0.55 3.88
C SER A 8 5.66 0.11 2.52
N CYS A 9 6.01 1.39 2.49
CA CYS A 9 6.35 2.06 1.24
C CYS A 9 7.69 1.51 0.72
N PRO A 10 7.74 0.89 -0.47
CA PRO A 10 8.99 0.38 -1.03
C PRO A 10 9.98 1.51 -1.36
N VAL A 11 9.51 2.76 -1.44
CA VAL A 11 10.36 3.89 -1.81
C VAL A 11 11.04 4.56 -0.64
N CYS A 12 10.26 4.97 0.37
CA CYS A 12 10.81 5.66 1.53
C CYS A 12 11.03 4.75 2.74
N GLY A 13 10.65 3.47 2.65
CA GLY A 13 10.76 2.49 3.73
C GLY A 13 9.81 2.73 4.91
N ARG A 14 8.97 3.78 4.87
CA ARG A 14 8.05 4.10 5.97
C ARG A 14 6.79 3.25 5.91
N VAL A 15 6.31 2.88 7.08
CA VAL A 15 5.09 2.09 7.25
C VAL A 15 3.91 3.00 7.54
N PHE A 16 2.79 2.77 6.88
CA PHE A 16 1.52 3.44 7.17
C PHE A 16 0.38 2.41 7.20
N ILE A 17 -0.73 2.78 7.82
CA ILE A 17 -1.88 1.90 7.99
C ILE A 17 -2.96 2.32 6.98
N LYS A 18 -3.50 1.37 6.23
CA LYS A 18 -4.61 1.64 5.31
C LYS A 18 -5.56 0.46 5.23
N GLY A 19 -6.85 0.77 5.02
CA GLY A 19 -7.85 -0.24 4.68
C GLY A 19 -7.60 -0.73 3.26
N LEU A 20 -7.43 -2.03 3.08
CA LEU A 20 -7.29 -2.67 1.77
C LEU A 20 -8.61 -3.31 1.35
N SER A 21 -8.93 -3.20 0.06
CA SER A 21 -10.06 -3.89 -0.57
C SER A 21 -9.72 -4.09 -2.05
N GLY A 22 -9.19 -5.27 -2.39
CA GLY A 22 -8.71 -5.58 -3.73
C GLY A 22 -7.51 -4.74 -4.17
N VAL A 23 -7.58 -4.14 -5.36
CA VAL A 23 -6.57 -3.25 -5.90
C VAL A 23 -6.80 -1.82 -5.39
N LEU A 24 -5.78 -1.26 -4.75
CA LEU A 24 -5.79 0.10 -4.21
C LEU A 24 -4.64 0.91 -4.80
N GLU A 25 -4.95 2.03 -5.42
CA GLU A 25 -3.97 3.02 -5.88
C GLU A 25 -3.98 4.20 -4.91
N CYS A 26 -2.82 4.55 -4.35
CA CYS A 26 -2.71 5.68 -3.45
C CYS A 26 -1.31 6.22 -3.29
N ASN A 27 -1.18 7.47 -2.86
CA ASN A 27 0.12 8.05 -2.57
C ASN A 27 0.61 7.69 -1.17
N CYS A 28 1.92 7.49 -1.02
CA CYS A 28 2.55 7.43 0.28
C CYS A 28 2.35 8.77 1.02
N PRO A 29 1.88 8.78 2.27
CA PRO A 29 1.69 10.03 3.02
C PRO A 29 3.01 10.77 3.31
N TYR A 30 4.16 10.10 3.16
CA TYR A 30 5.47 10.65 3.48
C TYR A 30 6.23 11.14 2.25
N CYS A 31 6.51 10.25 1.29
CA CYS A 31 7.23 10.63 0.07
C CYS A 31 6.32 11.11 -1.06
N LYS A 32 4.99 11.04 -0.90
CA LYS A 32 3.97 11.43 -1.89
C LYS A 32 4.01 10.66 -3.21
N ILE A 33 4.85 9.62 -3.32
CA ILE A 33 4.94 8.75 -4.49
C ILE A 33 3.69 7.89 -4.63
N GLY A 34 3.24 7.69 -5.86
CA GLY A 34 2.16 6.77 -6.22
C GLY A 34 2.52 5.33 -5.88
N LEU A 35 1.66 4.70 -5.09
CA LEU A 35 1.76 3.29 -4.71
C LEU A 35 0.55 2.55 -5.24
N LYS A 36 0.80 1.43 -5.91
CA LYS A 36 -0.22 0.48 -6.33
C LYS A 36 -0.13 -0.75 -5.45
N ILE A 37 -1.22 -1.06 -4.78
CA ILE A 37 -1.27 -2.11 -3.76
C ILE A 37 -2.30 -3.13 -4.19
N ILE A 38 -1.85 -4.37 -4.36
CA ILE A 38 -2.68 -5.50 -4.75
C ILE A 38 -2.78 -6.42 -3.54
N ALA A 39 -3.95 -6.47 -2.93
CA ALA A 39 -4.27 -7.42 -1.87
C ALA A 39 -5.05 -8.59 -2.46
N ASP A 40 -4.43 -9.78 -2.43
CA ASP A 40 -5.04 -11.06 -2.79
C ASP A 40 -5.14 -11.93 -1.52
N GLU A 41 -5.87 -13.05 -1.53
CA GLU A 41 -6.20 -13.85 -0.34
C GLU A 41 -4.95 -14.24 0.48
N GLY A 42 -4.61 -13.42 1.49
CA GLY A 42 -3.42 -13.57 2.33
C GLY A 42 -2.14 -12.91 1.81
N ASN A 43 -2.08 -12.47 0.55
CA ASN A 43 -0.88 -11.86 -0.05
C ASN A 43 -1.05 -10.36 -0.31
N ILE A 44 0.00 -9.56 -0.11
CA ILE A 44 0.01 -8.13 -0.45
C ILE A 44 1.23 -7.86 -1.30
N THR A 45 1.00 -7.34 -2.50
CA THR A 45 2.06 -6.85 -3.38
C THR A 45 1.97 -5.34 -3.49
N ILE A 46 3.08 -4.63 -3.30
CA ILE A 46 3.15 -3.17 -3.32
C ILE A 46 4.13 -2.74 -4.41
N PHE A 47 3.66 -1.98 -5.38
CA PHE A 47 4.45 -1.36 -6.43
C PHE A 47 4.58 0.13 -6.13
N GLY A 48 5.79 0.68 -6.25
CA GLY A 48 6.01 2.13 -6.27
C GLY A 48 6.29 2.59 -7.68
N GLU A 49 5.55 3.58 -8.17
CA GLU A 49 5.88 4.26 -9.43
C GLU A 49 6.99 5.28 -9.15
N TYR A 50 8.13 5.14 -9.84
CA TYR A 50 9.31 6.02 -9.70
C TYR A 50 9.44 6.95 -10.90
#